data_AF-A0A0S4IP24-F1
#
_entry.id   AF-A0A0S4IP24-F1
#
_cell.length_a   1.000
_cell.length_b   1.000
_cell.length_c   1.000
_cell.angle_alpha   90.00
_cell.angle_beta   90.00
_cell.angle_gamma   90.00
#
_symmetry.space_group_name_H-M   'P 1'
#
loop_
_entity.id
_entity.type
_entity.pdbx_description
1 polymer ?
#
loop_
_entity_poly.entity_id
_entity_poly.type
_entity_poly.pdbx_seq_one_letter_code
_entity_poly.pdbx_strand_id
1 'polypeptide(L)'
;MSNNNIDSTPAGCVADIVLLVKNSLTYDFMAIIVDETEDALSAQFPTTWKEALLSQKCLQVLWGQHANLHYPHCANLLAGVSSICGIRRSFFDTVEEKVQFLDFTMTQVCLVESVPDDRLKNTHYCSVLAECITKFVSPFGYRDLASSPSFERWIRFAEKLSSGVFTTPFGQEGTFTTTTTLLQFWGRICNSKRMYLGDDDSRKDLENVVPQLAASFFRARITPWDTVDLDDELTEAVLAQADAFPPLVLIDTRATLSMIHTAMQEIGPTVLSTASSLGWLLYLTGSIVRNVFQSVEDTLSEPCSYVLLFAVECVNQRRQDNSQHCASFHDFVEGAMLHFLSSMQLVLTSNRVSQAVSHIITNVFSEKVKLFHFILFAIGHNITRDPSSTSMCGDVKAIVRQSIDLIGDSCRDVPATI
;
A
#
# COMPACT_ATOMS: atom_id res chain seq x y z
N MET A 1 -23.76 4.21 53.98
CA MET A 1 -23.28 5.47 53.38
C MET A 1 -22.37 5.07 52.21
N SER A 2 -22.86 4.30 51.24
CA SER A 2 -23.71 4.73 50.11
C SER A 2 -22.95 5.67 49.18
N ASN A 3 -22.08 5.07 48.37
CA ASN A 3 -21.64 5.58 47.07
C ASN A 3 -22.85 6.00 46.25
N ASN A 4 -22.88 7.24 45.78
CA ASN A 4 -23.67 7.71 44.65
C ASN A 4 -23.15 9.10 44.26
N ASN A 5 -22.42 9.21 43.15
CA ASN A 5 -22.40 10.39 42.25
C ASN A 5 -21.28 10.29 41.18
N ILE A 6 -21.34 9.31 40.27
CA ILE A 6 -20.54 9.37 39.03
C ILE A 6 -21.38 9.21 37.74
N ASP A 7 -22.66 8.84 37.82
CA ASP A 7 -23.49 8.61 36.62
C ASP A 7 -24.41 9.77 36.24
N SER A 8 -23.88 10.95 35.92
CA SER A 8 -24.73 11.99 35.30
C SER A 8 -24.01 13.01 34.40
N THR A 9 -22.95 12.61 33.69
CA THR A 9 -22.60 13.37 32.47
C THR A 9 -23.62 12.99 31.40
N PRO A 10 -24.50 13.90 30.93
CA PRO A 10 -25.49 13.54 29.91
C PRO A 10 -24.75 13.03 28.68
N ALA A 11 -25.15 11.89 28.11
CA ALA A 11 -24.46 11.28 26.97
C ALA A 11 -24.23 12.27 25.79
N GLY A 12 -25.10 13.26 25.63
CA GLY A 12 -24.92 14.37 24.67
C GLY A 12 -23.68 15.23 24.94
N CYS A 13 -23.36 15.51 26.20
CA CYS A 13 -22.19 16.31 26.58
C CYS A 13 -20.87 15.62 26.19
N VAL A 14 -20.80 14.29 26.30
CA VAL A 14 -19.61 13.51 25.86
C VAL A 14 -19.43 13.60 24.34
N ALA A 15 -20.53 13.45 23.58
CA ALA A 15 -20.51 13.57 22.13
C ALA A 15 -20.01 14.95 21.68
N ASP A 16 -20.56 16.02 22.28
CA ASP A 16 -20.22 17.40 21.96
C ASP A 16 -18.75 17.73 22.30
N ILE A 17 -18.26 17.28 23.46
CA ILE A 17 -16.86 17.47 23.87
C ILE A 17 -15.91 16.74 22.92
N VAL A 18 -16.20 15.47 22.60
CA VAL A 18 -15.36 14.68 21.69
C VAL A 18 -15.32 15.33 20.31
N LEU A 19 -16.45 15.82 19.81
CA LEU A 19 -16.51 16.51 18.53
C LEU A 19 -15.76 17.85 18.57
N LEU A 20 -15.87 18.62 19.65
CA LEU A 20 -15.11 19.84 19.85
C LEU A 20 -13.60 19.58 19.83
N VAL A 21 -13.13 18.56 20.56
CA VAL A 21 -11.72 18.17 20.59
C VAL A 21 -11.25 17.72 19.20
N LYS A 22 -12.01 16.83 18.55
CA LYS A 22 -11.73 16.38 17.18
C LYS A 22 -11.58 17.57 16.24
N ASN A 23 -12.59 18.43 16.16
CA ASN A 23 -12.61 19.57 15.25
C ASN A 23 -11.48 20.56 15.53
N SER A 24 -11.10 20.75 16.80
CA SER A 24 -9.98 21.62 17.17
C SER A 24 -8.63 21.05 16.71
N LEU A 25 -8.44 19.73 16.81
CA LEU A 25 -7.19 19.06 16.44
C LEU A 25 -7.08 18.75 14.94
N THR A 26 -8.20 18.67 14.22
CA THR A 26 -8.24 18.50 12.76
C THR A 26 -8.46 19.82 12.02
N TYR A 27 -8.44 20.95 12.73
CA TYR A 27 -8.59 22.25 12.08
C TYR A 27 -7.39 22.53 11.17
N ASP A 28 -7.69 22.92 9.94
CA ASP A 28 -6.67 23.25 8.95
C ASP A 28 -6.11 24.66 9.20
N PHE A 29 -5.07 24.74 10.02
CA PHE A 29 -4.36 26.00 10.23
C PHE A 29 -3.53 26.41 9.00
N MET A 30 -3.30 25.54 8.00
CA MET A 30 -2.52 25.89 6.81
C MET A 30 -3.24 26.87 5.90
N ALA A 31 -4.57 26.78 5.81
CA ALA A 31 -5.37 27.74 5.07
C ALA A 31 -5.21 29.19 5.57
N ILE A 32 -4.64 29.39 6.77
CA ILE A 32 -4.52 30.69 7.44
C ILE A 32 -3.05 31.08 7.65
N ILE A 33 -2.15 30.11 7.85
CA ILE A 33 -0.71 30.35 8.00
C ILE A 33 -0.09 30.37 6.60
N VAL A 34 -0.20 31.51 5.93
CA VAL A 34 0.48 31.78 4.66
C VAL A 34 1.98 31.97 4.94
N ASP A 35 2.77 30.90 4.85
CA ASP A 35 4.12 30.92 4.25
C ASP A 35 4.76 29.51 4.14
N GLU A 36 5.37 29.27 2.97
CA GLU A 36 6.45 28.35 2.62
C GLU A 36 6.26 26.79 2.61
N THR A 37 5.93 26.29 1.41
CA THR A 37 6.65 25.23 0.64
C THR A 37 6.96 23.81 1.19
N GLU A 38 6.45 23.35 2.33
CA GLU A 38 6.63 21.94 2.74
C GLU A 38 5.38 21.06 2.58
N ASP A 39 5.63 19.77 2.28
CA ASP A 39 4.64 18.73 1.98
C ASP A 39 3.42 18.79 2.91
N ALA A 40 2.24 18.86 2.29
CA ALA A 40 0.89 18.97 2.88
C ALA A 40 0.43 17.78 3.77
N LEU A 41 1.38 17.00 4.31
CA LEU A 41 1.12 15.74 5.01
C LEU A 41 1.42 15.81 6.52
N SER A 42 2.03 16.89 7.02
CA SER A 42 2.26 17.09 8.46
C SER A 42 1.24 18.04 9.07
N ALA A 43 0.79 17.74 10.29
CA ALA A 43 -0.15 18.59 11.00
C ALA A 43 0.56 19.89 11.42
N GLN A 44 0.03 21.01 10.96
CA GLN A 44 0.51 22.33 11.35
C GLN A 44 -0.34 22.87 12.48
N PHE A 45 0.25 22.96 13.66
CA PHE A 45 -0.34 23.63 14.82
C PHE A 45 0.37 24.96 15.05
N PRO A 46 -0.34 25.98 15.58
CA PRO A 46 0.31 27.22 16.03
C PRO A 46 1.41 26.90 17.06
N THR A 47 2.54 27.60 16.98
CA THR A 47 3.65 27.42 17.92
C THR A 47 3.25 27.69 19.38
N THR A 48 2.24 28.53 19.60
CA THR A 48 1.64 28.79 20.91
C THR A 48 0.96 27.57 21.54
N TRP A 49 0.65 26.52 20.76
CA TRP A 49 0.07 25.27 21.25
C TRP A 49 1.14 24.27 21.69
N LYS A 50 2.42 24.56 21.47
CA LYS A 50 3.53 23.63 21.75
C LYS A 50 3.51 23.11 23.18
N GLU A 51 3.41 24.00 24.17
CA GLU A 51 3.36 23.62 25.57
C GLU A 51 2.18 22.69 25.88
N ALA A 52 1.03 22.90 25.24
CA ALA A 52 -0.15 22.07 25.45
C ALA A 52 -0.04 20.70 24.77
N LEU A 53 0.46 20.65 23.52
CA LEU A 53 0.54 19.42 22.72
C LEU A 53 1.69 18.50 23.12
N LEU A 54 2.77 19.05 23.67
CA LEU A 54 3.90 18.28 24.19
C LEU A 54 3.78 17.99 25.70
N SER A 55 2.80 18.58 26.38
CA SER A 55 2.55 18.29 27.80
C SER A 55 2.13 16.83 28.01
N GLN A 56 2.92 16.11 28.81
CA GLN A 56 2.60 14.75 29.22
C GLN A 56 1.20 14.63 29.83
N LYS A 57 0.77 15.63 30.64
CA LYS A 57 -0.57 15.64 31.24
C LYS A 57 -1.67 15.73 30.19
N CYS A 58 -1.51 16.62 29.21
CA CYS A 58 -2.49 16.78 28.13
C CYS A 58 -2.61 15.50 27.31
N LEU A 59 -1.46 14.94 26.89
CA LEU A 59 -1.42 13.71 26.13
C LEU A 59 -2.04 12.53 26.92
N GLN A 60 -1.71 12.37 28.20
CA GLN A 60 -2.32 11.34 29.06
C GLN A 60 -3.84 11.47 29.15
N VAL A 61 -4.37 12.69 29.23
CA VAL A 61 -5.82 12.91 29.24
C VAL A 61 -6.44 12.48 27.91
N LEU A 62 -5.90 12.93 26.78
CA LEU A 62 -6.45 12.61 25.45
C LEU A 62 -6.45 11.10 25.19
N TRP A 63 -5.31 10.44 25.36
CA TRP A 63 -5.17 9.00 25.13
C TRP A 63 -5.91 8.16 26.17
N GLY A 64 -5.93 8.59 27.43
CA GLY A 64 -6.68 7.93 28.49
C GLY A 64 -8.19 7.96 28.25
N GLN A 65 -8.74 9.08 27.78
CA GLN A 65 -10.16 9.16 27.44
C GLN A 65 -10.49 8.30 26.22
N HIS A 66 -9.60 8.23 25.23
CA HIS A 66 -9.79 7.37 24.06
C HIS A 66 -9.97 5.88 24.44
N ALA A 67 -9.21 5.39 25.42
CA ALA A 67 -9.33 4.02 25.92
C ALA A 67 -10.65 3.78 26.67
N ASN A 68 -11.15 4.77 27.41
CA ASN A 68 -12.35 4.65 28.26
C ASN A 68 -13.67 4.86 27.50
N LEU A 69 -13.65 5.53 26.35
CA LEU A 69 -14.85 5.82 25.58
C LEU A 69 -15.26 4.61 24.71
N HIS A 70 -16.57 4.42 24.58
CA HIS A 70 -17.16 3.45 23.65
C HIS A 70 -17.24 4.01 22.23
N TYR A 71 -17.43 3.12 21.25
CA TYR A 71 -17.77 3.51 19.87
C TYR A 71 -19.12 4.27 19.84
N PRO A 72 -19.28 5.34 19.02
CA PRO A 72 -18.33 5.90 18.05
C PRO A 72 -17.38 6.97 18.63
N HIS A 73 -17.48 7.29 19.92
CA HIS A 73 -16.73 8.39 20.54
C HIS A 73 -15.22 8.13 20.58
N CYS A 74 -14.79 6.89 20.82
CA CYS A 74 -13.38 6.55 20.72
C CYS A 74 -12.82 6.78 19.31
N ALA A 75 -13.53 6.37 18.26
CA ALA A 75 -13.10 6.59 16.88
C ALA A 75 -12.97 8.08 16.55
N ASN A 76 -13.95 8.90 16.97
CA ASN A 76 -13.92 10.35 16.76
C ASN A 76 -12.77 11.03 17.52
N LEU A 77 -12.52 10.63 18.77
CA LEU A 77 -11.40 11.16 19.53
C LEU A 77 -10.06 10.73 18.93
N LEU A 78 -9.92 9.47 18.51
CA LEU A 78 -8.73 8.97 17.83
C LEU A 78 -8.46 9.74 16.54
N ALA A 79 -9.50 10.06 15.76
CA ALA A 79 -9.36 10.86 14.55
C ALA A 79 -8.75 12.25 14.85
N GLY A 80 -9.19 12.90 15.93
CA GLY A 80 -8.58 14.16 16.40
C GLY A 80 -7.14 13.98 16.88
N VAL A 81 -6.92 13.02 17.77
CA VAL A 81 -5.60 12.74 18.36
C VAL A 81 -4.58 12.29 17.29
N SER A 82 -5.03 11.64 16.22
CA SER A 82 -4.18 11.24 15.10
C SER A 82 -3.44 12.41 14.46
N SER A 83 -4.02 13.61 14.45
CA SER A 83 -3.35 14.81 13.92
C SER A 83 -2.13 15.19 14.76
N ILE A 84 -2.16 14.93 16.07
CA ILE A 84 -1.01 15.15 16.95
C ILE A 84 0.15 14.22 16.57
N CYS A 85 -0.13 12.98 16.15
CA CYS A 85 0.89 12.02 15.71
C CYS A 85 1.70 12.49 14.49
N GLY A 86 1.16 13.41 13.70
CA GLY A 86 1.78 13.96 12.49
C GLY A 86 2.42 15.33 12.68
N ILE A 87 2.70 15.76 13.91
CA ILE A 87 3.37 17.04 14.18
C ILE A 87 4.71 17.11 13.45
N ARG A 88 4.97 18.23 12.77
CA ARG A 88 6.22 18.47 12.01
C ARG A 88 7.46 18.46 12.90
N ARG A 89 8.61 18.04 12.35
CA ARG A 89 9.89 17.96 13.08
C ARG A 89 10.32 19.27 13.73
N SER A 90 10.07 20.41 13.08
CA SER A 90 10.43 21.75 13.58
C SER A 90 9.61 22.21 14.79
N PHE A 91 8.62 21.43 15.23
CA PHE A 91 7.85 21.71 16.43
C PHE A 91 8.62 21.37 17.72
N PHE A 92 9.67 20.55 17.63
CA PHE A 92 10.49 20.10 18.75
C PHE A 92 11.76 20.94 18.85
N ASP A 93 12.15 21.34 20.07
CA ASP A 93 13.38 22.14 20.26
C ASP A 93 14.62 21.25 20.33
N THR A 94 14.44 20.01 20.81
CA THR A 94 15.53 19.05 21.01
C THR A 94 15.19 17.67 20.46
N VAL A 95 16.24 16.88 20.22
CA VAL A 95 16.09 15.48 19.78
C VAL A 95 15.44 14.65 20.90
N GLU A 96 15.81 14.91 22.15
CA GLU A 96 15.30 14.22 23.32
C GLU A 96 13.80 14.44 23.51
N GLU A 97 13.32 15.68 23.35
CA GLU A 97 11.89 16.01 23.41
C GLU A 97 11.11 15.26 22.33
N LYS A 98 11.63 15.23 21.10
CA LYS A 98 11.05 14.47 19.99
C LYS A 98 10.97 12.98 20.29
N VAL A 99 12.05 12.38 20.80
CA VAL A 99 12.08 10.94 21.13
C VAL A 99 11.10 10.61 22.26
N GLN A 100 11.02 11.43 23.30
CA GLN A 100 10.05 11.26 24.39
C GLN A 100 8.61 11.34 23.89
N PHE A 101 8.31 12.29 23.01
CA PHE A 101 7.00 12.42 22.39
C PHE A 101 6.64 11.18 21.55
N LEU A 102 7.57 10.72 20.70
CA LEU A 102 7.38 9.53 19.87
C LEU A 102 7.17 8.28 20.72
N ASP A 103 8.02 8.06 21.73
CA ASP A 103 7.91 6.92 22.63
C ASP A 103 6.57 6.88 23.37
N PHE A 104 6.14 8.02 23.91
CA PHE A 104 4.86 8.14 24.58
C PHE A 104 3.70 7.84 23.62
N THR A 105 3.64 8.54 22.48
CA THR A 105 2.49 8.44 21.57
C THR A 105 2.40 7.08 20.88
N MET A 106 3.53 6.50 20.45
CA MET A 106 3.57 5.14 19.90
C MET A 106 3.15 4.10 20.94
N THR A 107 3.59 4.26 22.21
CA THR A 107 3.10 3.43 23.32
C THR A 107 1.58 3.51 23.44
N GLN A 108 1.01 4.72 23.47
CA GLN A 108 -0.44 4.91 23.63
C GLN A 108 -1.24 4.30 22.48
N VAL A 109 -0.77 4.42 21.24
CA VAL A 109 -1.39 3.76 20.08
C VAL A 109 -1.42 2.24 20.25
N CYS A 110 -0.33 1.64 20.73
CA CYS A 110 -0.25 0.19 20.96
C CYS A 110 -1.14 -0.29 22.11
N LEU A 111 -1.47 0.55 23.10
CA LEU A 111 -2.32 0.17 24.23
C LEU A 111 -3.75 -0.14 23.83
N VAL A 112 -4.18 0.24 22.62
CA VAL A 112 -5.48 -0.14 22.05
C VAL A 112 -5.69 -1.65 22.05
N GLU A 113 -4.63 -2.46 21.87
CA GLU A 113 -4.73 -3.93 21.93
C GLU A 113 -5.14 -4.46 23.30
N SER A 114 -4.92 -3.68 24.35
CA SER A 114 -5.23 -4.08 25.74
C SER A 114 -6.63 -3.66 26.16
N VAL A 115 -7.38 -2.95 25.30
CA VAL A 115 -8.76 -2.54 25.58
C VAL A 115 -9.68 -3.75 25.35
N PRO A 116 -10.43 -4.21 26.37
CA PRO A 116 -11.25 -5.41 26.27
C PRO A 116 -12.60 -5.13 25.58
N ASP A 117 -12.56 -4.67 24.34
CA ASP A 117 -13.76 -4.46 23.52
C ASP A 117 -13.55 -4.86 22.05
N ASP A 118 -14.62 -4.75 21.25
CA ASP A 118 -14.63 -5.15 19.84
C ASP A 118 -14.20 -4.04 18.88
N ARG A 119 -13.56 -2.95 19.34
CA ARG A 119 -13.21 -1.82 18.46
C ARG A 119 -12.26 -2.21 17.33
N LEU A 120 -11.36 -3.18 17.57
CA LEU A 120 -10.45 -3.70 16.55
C LEU A 120 -11.13 -4.62 15.51
N LYS A 121 -12.41 -4.97 15.71
CA LYS A 121 -13.25 -5.65 14.71
C LYS A 121 -14.07 -4.66 13.88
N ASN A 122 -14.11 -3.38 14.29
CA ASN A 122 -14.85 -2.35 13.58
C ASN A 122 -13.99 -1.77 12.45
N THR A 123 -14.45 -1.91 11.20
CA THR A 123 -13.71 -1.46 10.02
C THR A 123 -13.38 0.03 10.04
N HIS A 124 -14.34 0.88 10.44
CA HIS A 124 -14.11 2.32 10.52
C HIS A 124 -13.04 2.67 11.56
N TYR A 125 -13.09 2.06 12.73
CA TYR A 125 -12.07 2.28 13.77
C TYR A 125 -10.68 1.83 13.29
N CYS A 126 -10.58 0.67 12.64
CA CYS A 126 -9.32 0.20 12.03
C CYS A 126 -8.80 1.16 10.95
N SER A 127 -9.69 1.80 10.19
CA SER A 127 -9.34 2.83 9.21
C SER A 127 -8.71 4.06 9.85
N VAL A 128 -9.35 4.61 10.90
CA VAL A 128 -8.82 5.75 11.67
C VAL A 128 -7.48 5.40 12.34
N LEU A 129 -7.34 4.17 12.81
CA LEU A 129 -6.10 3.68 13.40
C LEU A 129 -4.98 3.53 12.35
N ALA A 130 -5.30 3.06 11.14
CA ALA A 130 -4.37 3.00 10.01
C ALA A 130 -3.89 4.40 9.60
N GLU A 131 -4.79 5.37 9.54
CA GLU A 131 -4.42 6.78 9.30
C GLU A 131 -3.50 7.31 10.41
N CYS A 132 -3.82 7.00 11.67
CA CYS A 132 -3.02 7.40 12.83
C CYS A 132 -1.58 6.91 12.74
N ILE A 133 -1.34 5.62 12.45
CA ILE A 133 0.03 5.11 12.29
C ILE A 133 0.73 5.69 11.05
N THR A 134 0.00 5.97 9.98
CA THR A 134 0.54 6.56 8.75
C THR A 134 1.06 7.98 8.99
N LYS A 135 0.38 8.76 9.83
CA LYS A 135 0.75 10.15 10.15
C LYS A 135 2.10 10.29 10.85
N PHE A 136 2.61 9.25 11.52
CA PHE A 136 3.97 9.27 12.07
C PHE A 136 5.05 9.27 10.99
N VAL A 137 4.84 8.55 9.89
CA VAL A 137 5.93 8.24 8.94
C VAL A 137 6.35 9.47 8.14
N SER A 138 5.40 10.32 7.74
CA SER A 138 5.68 11.49 6.90
C SER A 138 6.64 12.50 7.56
N PRO A 139 6.38 13.01 8.78
CA PRO A 139 7.29 13.95 9.41
C PRO A 139 8.55 13.27 9.95
N PHE A 140 8.49 12.04 10.46
CA PHE A 140 9.60 11.45 11.21
C PHE A 140 10.49 10.51 10.38
N GLY A 141 9.92 9.75 9.44
CA GLY A 141 10.65 8.72 8.70
C GLY A 141 11.21 7.61 9.61
N TYR A 142 11.88 6.62 9.02
CA TYR A 142 12.38 5.44 9.73
C TYR A 142 13.38 5.81 10.84
N ARG A 143 14.39 6.64 10.56
CA ARG A 143 15.46 6.97 11.52
C ARG A 143 14.94 7.55 12.83
N ASP A 144 14.05 8.53 12.76
CA ASP A 144 13.52 9.18 13.96
C ASP A 144 12.61 8.20 14.73
N LEU A 145 11.75 7.46 14.04
CA LEU A 145 10.88 6.47 14.67
C LEU A 145 11.67 5.35 15.35
N ALA A 146 12.72 4.85 14.69
CA ALA A 146 13.58 3.78 15.17
C ALA A 146 14.45 4.17 16.39
N SER A 147 14.58 5.48 16.66
CA SER A 147 15.24 5.97 17.88
C SER A 147 14.37 5.84 19.14
N SER A 148 13.07 5.62 18.98
CA SER A 148 12.14 5.39 20.08
C SER A 148 12.29 3.97 20.65
N PRO A 149 12.35 3.80 21.99
CA PRO A 149 12.30 2.47 22.62
C PRO A 149 11.05 1.66 22.26
N SER A 150 9.93 2.34 21.99
CA SER A 150 8.65 1.71 21.64
C SER A 150 8.54 1.29 20.17
N PHE A 151 9.57 1.54 19.35
CA PHE A 151 9.52 1.28 17.90
C PHE A 151 9.20 -0.16 17.54
N GLU A 152 9.90 -1.14 18.13
CA GLU A 152 9.69 -2.55 17.82
C GLU A 152 8.25 -2.98 18.12
N ARG A 153 7.75 -2.60 19.30
CA ARG A 153 6.36 -2.88 19.71
C ARG A 153 5.36 -2.25 18.75
N TRP A 154 5.61 -1.02 18.30
CA TRP A 154 4.76 -0.31 17.37
C TRP A 154 4.76 -0.94 15.96
N ILE A 155 5.90 -1.42 15.48
CA ILE A 155 5.97 -2.19 14.23
C ILE A 155 5.19 -3.50 14.33
N ARG A 156 5.30 -4.22 15.45
CA ARG A 156 4.50 -5.45 15.69
C ARG A 156 3.00 -5.17 15.76
N PHE A 157 2.61 -4.05 16.35
CA PHE A 157 1.22 -3.59 16.34
C PHE A 157 0.73 -3.31 14.91
N ALA A 158 1.51 -2.55 14.13
CA ALA A 158 1.20 -2.25 12.73
C ALA A 158 1.13 -3.53 11.88
N GLU A 159 2.01 -4.51 12.13
CA GLU A 159 2.00 -5.84 11.50
C GLU A 159 0.68 -6.56 11.74
N LYS A 160 0.24 -6.62 12.99
CA LYS A 160 -1.00 -7.32 13.36
C LYS A 160 -2.23 -6.65 12.74
N LEU A 161 -2.31 -5.32 12.81
CA LEU A 161 -3.38 -4.54 12.18
C LEU A 161 -3.40 -4.80 10.66
N SER A 162 -2.23 -4.73 10.03
CA SER A 162 -2.11 -4.92 8.58
C SER A 162 -2.42 -6.33 8.13
N SER A 163 -2.01 -7.35 8.90
CA SER A 163 -2.32 -8.74 8.59
C SER A 163 -3.84 -8.98 8.58
N GLY A 164 -4.57 -8.40 9.53
CA GLY A 164 -6.04 -8.48 9.55
C GLY A 164 -6.68 -7.83 8.32
N VAL A 165 -6.22 -6.64 7.93
CA VAL A 165 -6.79 -5.90 6.79
C VAL A 165 -6.39 -6.54 5.45
N PHE A 166 -5.11 -6.89 5.26
CA PHE A 166 -4.58 -7.42 4.01
C PHE A 166 -5.14 -8.79 3.64
N THR A 167 -5.49 -9.61 4.64
CA THR A 167 -6.11 -10.93 4.40
C THR A 167 -7.61 -10.83 4.13
N THR A 168 -8.22 -9.66 4.28
CA THR A 168 -9.63 -9.48 3.97
C THR A 168 -9.85 -9.53 2.45
N PRO A 169 -10.80 -10.35 1.97
CA PRO A 169 -11.13 -10.43 0.55
C PRO A 169 -11.51 -9.07 -0.03
N PHE A 170 -11.22 -8.89 -1.32
CA PHE A 170 -11.57 -7.67 -2.05
C PHE A 170 -13.10 -7.46 -2.07
N GLY A 171 -13.53 -6.20 -2.03
CA GLY A 171 -14.95 -5.83 -2.16
C GLY A 171 -15.72 -5.72 -0.84
N GLN A 172 -15.10 -6.05 0.31
CA GLN A 172 -15.72 -5.78 1.60
C GLN A 172 -15.69 -4.29 1.94
N GLU A 173 -16.82 -3.77 2.43
CA GLU A 173 -17.02 -2.35 2.74
C GLU A 173 -15.93 -1.81 3.69
N GLY A 174 -15.34 -0.65 3.36
CA GLY A 174 -14.33 0.06 4.18
C GLY A 174 -12.93 -0.57 4.23
N THR A 175 -12.74 -1.74 3.61
CA THR A 175 -11.45 -2.45 3.62
C THR A 175 -10.48 -1.92 2.58
N PHE A 176 -10.99 -1.33 1.49
CA PHE A 176 -10.19 -0.88 0.37
C PHE A 176 -9.33 0.36 0.70
N THR A 177 -9.97 1.40 1.22
CA THR A 177 -9.31 2.63 1.66
C THR A 177 -8.30 2.33 2.76
N THR A 178 -8.69 1.51 3.74
CA THR A 178 -7.82 1.08 4.84
C THR A 178 -6.60 0.29 4.34
N THR A 179 -6.79 -0.64 3.38
CA THR A 179 -5.67 -1.36 2.75
C THR A 179 -4.71 -0.39 2.07
N THR A 180 -5.25 0.57 1.31
CA THR A 180 -4.44 1.56 0.59
C THR A 180 -3.62 2.40 1.55
N THR A 181 -4.23 2.89 2.64
CA THR A 181 -3.54 3.63 3.70
C THR A 181 -2.41 2.80 4.33
N LEU A 182 -2.65 1.52 4.63
CA LEU A 182 -1.63 0.64 5.21
C LEU A 182 -0.50 0.30 4.23
N LEU A 183 -0.79 0.10 2.95
CA LEU A 183 0.25 -0.06 1.93
C LEU A 183 1.09 1.20 1.78
N GLN A 184 0.47 2.39 1.81
CA GLN A 184 1.20 3.66 1.80
C GLN A 184 2.07 3.83 3.05
N PHE A 185 1.57 3.44 4.23
CA PHE A 185 2.35 3.39 5.47
C PHE A 185 3.61 2.51 5.30
N TRP A 186 3.42 1.25 4.92
CA TRP A 186 4.52 0.30 4.75
C TRP A 186 5.48 0.74 3.64
N GLY A 187 4.94 1.26 2.54
CA GLY A 187 5.72 1.74 1.42
C GLY A 187 6.63 2.91 1.80
N ARG A 188 6.08 3.89 2.54
CA ARG A 188 6.84 5.05 3.02
C ARG A 188 7.90 4.66 4.04
N ILE A 189 7.59 3.80 5.01
CA ILE A 189 8.56 3.42 6.05
C ILE A 189 9.67 2.53 5.47
N CYS A 190 9.34 1.62 4.55
CA CYS A 190 10.34 0.80 3.83
C CYS A 190 11.27 1.67 2.98
N ASN A 191 10.71 2.61 2.20
CA ASN A 191 11.53 3.55 1.44
C ASN A 191 12.40 4.42 2.34
N SER A 192 11.84 4.92 3.45
CA SER A 192 12.61 5.71 4.41
C SER A 192 13.76 4.92 5.04
N LYS A 193 13.55 3.61 5.33
CA LYS A 193 14.62 2.72 5.79
C LYS A 193 15.68 2.50 4.70
N ARG A 194 15.28 2.24 3.45
CA ARG A 194 16.21 2.03 2.34
C ARG A 194 17.09 3.24 2.03
N MET A 195 16.58 4.45 2.25
CA MET A 195 17.35 5.69 2.09
C MET A 195 18.25 6.01 3.29
N TYR A 196 18.10 5.28 4.40
CA TYR A 196 18.93 5.45 5.58
C TYR A 196 20.25 4.71 5.42
N LEU A 197 21.31 5.46 5.14
CA LEU A 197 22.70 4.98 4.97
C LEU A 197 23.44 4.76 6.30
N GLY A 198 22.73 4.40 7.37
CA GLY A 198 23.36 4.27 8.70
C GLY A 198 24.27 3.05 8.79
N ASP A 199 25.34 3.17 9.59
CA ASP A 199 26.38 2.14 9.79
C ASP A 199 25.88 0.84 10.45
N ASP A 200 24.63 0.80 10.91
CA ASP A 200 24.05 -0.34 11.63
C ASP A 200 23.08 -1.15 10.75
N ASP A 201 23.66 -1.80 9.73
CA ASP A 201 22.97 -2.75 8.83
C ASP A 201 22.48 -4.03 9.56
N SER A 202 22.72 -4.13 10.88
CA SER A 202 22.33 -5.29 11.69
C SER A 202 20.85 -5.27 12.10
N ARG A 203 20.21 -4.10 12.11
CA ARG A 203 18.83 -3.95 12.59
C ARG A 203 17.82 -4.44 11.56
N LYS A 204 17.23 -5.61 11.81
CA LYS A 204 16.31 -6.31 10.89
C LYS A 204 14.82 -6.15 11.22
N ASP A 205 14.41 -5.01 11.77
CA ASP A 205 13.04 -4.85 12.30
C ASP A 205 11.95 -4.98 11.23
N LEU A 206 12.18 -4.39 10.04
CA LEU A 206 11.20 -4.42 8.95
C LEU A 206 11.31 -5.71 8.14
N GLU A 207 12.53 -6.21 7.94
CA GLU A 207 12.84 -7.45 7.21
C GLU A 207 12.24 -8.68 7.90
N ASN A 208 12.10 -8.64 9.23
CA ASN A 208 11.45 -9.69 10.01
C ASN A 208 9.92 -9.74 9.87
N VAL A 209 9.30 -8.74 9.24
CA VAL A 209 7.84 -8.52 9.25
C VAL A 209 7.27 -8.38 7.84
N VAL A 210 7.85 -7.49 7.04
CA VAL A 210 7.31 -7.04 5.77
C VAL A 210 7.22 -8.15 4.71
N PRO A 211 8.18 -9.11 4.59
CA PRO A 211 8.06 -10.18 3.60
C PRO A 211 6.78 -11.02 3.75
N GLN A 212 6.40 -11.35 4.99
CA GLN A 212 5.18 -12.09 5.28
C GLN A 212 3.93 -11.24 5.00
N LEU A 213 3.94 -9.95 5.35
CA LEU A 213 2.84 -9.04 5.04
C LEU A 213 2.63 -8.89 3.54
N ALA A 214 3.70 -8.67 2.78
CA ALA A 214 3.66 -8.52 1.34
C ALA A 214 3.13 -9.78 0.66
N ALA A 215 3.61 -10.96 1.07
CA ALA A 215 3.12 -12.24 0.56
C ALA A 215 1.65 -12.49 0.93
N SER A 216 1.22 -12.09 2.14
CA SER A 216 -0.17 -12.25 2.59
C SER A 216 -1.12 -11.35 1.80
N PHE A 217 -0.74 -10.09 1.59
CA PHE A 217 -1.48 -9.17 0.71
C PHE A 217 -1.56 -9.72 -0.72
N PHE A 218 -0.41 -10.11 -1.29
CA PHE A 218 -0.35 -10.68 -2.64
C PHE A 218 -1.30 -11.88 -2.77
N ARG A 219 -1.17 -12.88 -1.89
CA ARG A 219 -2.02 -14.08 -1.86
C ARG A 219 -3.50 -13.73 -1.77
N ALA A 220 -3.87 -12.80 -0.88
CA ALA A 220 -5.26 -12.40 -0.69
C ALA A 220 -5.87 -11.73 -1.93
N ARG A 221 -5.06 -11.02 -2.73
CA ARG A 221 -5.52 -10.35 -3.96
C ARG A 221 -5.63 -11.29 -5.16
N ILE A 222 -4.74 -12.28 -5.26
CA ILE A 222 -4.77 -13.25 -6.38
C ILE A 222 -5.64 -14.48 -6.10
N THR A 223 -6.08 -14.72 -4.87
CA THR A 223 -7.08 -15.74 -4.55
C THR A 223 -8.40 -15.44 -5.27
N PRO A 224 -9.07 -16.42 -5.91
CA PRO A 224 -10.36 -16.19 -6.57
C PRO A 224 -11.45 -15.67 -5.64
N TRP A 225 -12.16 -14.63 -6.08
CA TRP A 225 -13.37 -14.09 -5.43
C TRP A 225 -14.31 -13.50 -6.49
N ASP A 226 -15.59 -13.38 -6.15
CA ASP A 226 -16.65 -12.94 -7.07
C ASP A 226 -16.42 -11.51 -7.57
N THR A 227 -16.34 -11.34 -8.89
CA THR A 227 -16.12 -10.03 -9.53
C THR A 227 -17.10 -8.97 -9.02
N VAL A 228 -16.54 -7.89 -8.49
CA VAL A 228 -17.24 -6.64 -8.21
C VAL A 228 -17.14 -5.78 -9.47
N ASP A 229 -18.25 -5.16 -9.87
CA ASP A 229 -18.25 -4.17 -10.94
C ASP A 229 -17.30 -3.04 -10.56
N LEU A 230 -16.22 -2.91 -11.31
CA LEU A 230 -15.22 -1.88 -11.06
C LEU A 230 -15.69 -0.57 -11.68
N ASP A 231 -15.82 0.44 -10.84
CA ASP A 231 -15.88 1.82 -11.29
C ASP A 231 -14.47 2.42 -11.39
N ASP A 232 -14.41 3.67 -11.84
CA ASP A 232 -13.16 4.43 -11.96
C ASP A 232 -12.45 4.57 -10.62
N GLU A 233 -13.19 4.82 -9.53
CA GLU A 233 -12.65 4.99 -8.17
C GLU A 233 -11.94 3.72 -7.70
N LEU A 234 -12.56 2.56 -7.90
CA LEU A 234 -11.97 1.28 -7.51
C LEU A 234 -10.75 0.92 -8.38
N THR A 235 -10.76 1.30 -9.66
CA THR A 235 -9.62 1.10 -10.57
C THR A 235 -8.42 1.96 -10.19
N GLU A 236 -8.63 3.25 -9.90
CA GLU A 236 -7.59 4.15 -9.38
C GLU A 236 -6.99 3.60 -8.09
N ALA A 237 -7.84 3.07 -7.24
CA ALA A 237 -7.44 2.59 -5.94
C ALA A 237 -6.67 1.24 -6.07
N VAL A 238 -6.99 0.37 -7.05
CA VAL A 238 -6.19 -0.82 -7.41
C VAL A 238 -4.79 -0.41 -7.86
N LEU A 239 -4.70 0.57 -8.76
CA LEU A 239 -3.43 1.11 -9.25
C LEU A 239 -2.60 1.69 -8.10
N ALA A 240 -3.22 2.48 -7.21
CA ALA A 240 -2.55 3.04 -6.04
C ALA A 240 -1.99 1.95 -5.10
N GLN A 241 -2.73 0.85 -4.89
CA GLN A 241 -2.24 -0.29 -4.11
C GLN A 241 -1.09 -1.02 -4.82
N ALA A 242 -1.23 -1.25 -6.13
CA ALA A 242 -0.20 -1.91 -6.93
C ALA A 242 1.10 -1.08 -6.96
N ASP A 243 1.03 0.24 -7.07
CA ASP A 243 2.18 1.14 -7.05
C ASP A 243 2.78 1.32 -5.65
N ALA A 244 2.01 1.15 -4.58
CA ALA A 244 2.50 1.19 -3.20
C ALA A 244 3.16 -0.14 -2.75
N PHE A 245 2.96 -1.24 -3.50
CA PHE A 245 3.46 -2.57 -3.16
C PHE A 245 4.99 -2.77 -3.32
N PRO A 246 5.68 -2.28 -4.37
CA PRO A 246 7.09 -2.57 -4.64
C PRO A 246 8.07 -2.22 -3.51
N PRO A 247 7.93 -1.10 -2.77
CA PRO A 247 8.81 -0.83 -1.63
C PRO A 247 8.80 -1.92 -0.56
N LEU A 248 7.68 -2.64 -0.37
CA LEU A 248 7.60 -3.76 0.55
C LEU A 248 8.45 -4.94 0.04
N VAL A 249 8.45 -5.18 -1.26
CA VAL A 249 9.30 -6.22 -1.88
C VAL A 249 10.78 -5.85 -1.73
N LEU A 250 11.12 -4.58 -1.89
CA LEU A 250 12.51 -4.13 -1.90
C LEU A 250 13.23 -4.18 -0.56
N ILE A 251 12.51 -4.34 0.57
CA ILE A 251 13.16 -4.38 1.90
C ILE A 251 13.94 -5.68 2.12
N ASP A 252 13.36 -6.82 1.71
CA ASP A 252 14.04 -8.10 1.59
C ASP A 252 13.51 -8.80 0.34
N THR A 253 14.14 -8.46 -0.78
CA THR A 253 13.70 -8.90 -2.11
C THR A 253 13.72 -10.43 -2.23
N ARG A 254 14.73 -11.09 -1.65
CA ARG A 254 14.87 -12.55 -1.73
C ARG A 254 13.74 -13.25 -0.97
N ALA A 255 13.56 -12.89 0.31
CA ALA A 255 12.54 -13.51 1.14
C ALA A 255 11.14 -13.25 0.55
N THR A 256 10.86 -11.99 0.19
CA THR A 256 9.55 -11.60 -0.31
C THR A 256 9.18 -12.29 -1.61
N LEU A 257 10.07 -12.29 -2.62
CA LEU A 257 9.79 -12.96 -3.90
C LEU A 257 9.67 -14.47 -3.76
N SER A 258 10.43 -15.10 -2.86
CA SER A 258 10.31 -16.54 -2.57
C SER A 258 8.93 -16.89 -1.98
N MET A 259 8.42 -16.05 -1.08
CA MET A 259 7.09 -16.23 -0.48
C MET A 259 5.96 -15.94 -1.47
N ILE A 260 6.12 -14.93 -2.33
CA ILE A 260 5.20 -14.64 -3.44
C ILE A 260 5.15 -15.83 -4.41
N HIS A 261 6.31 -16.36 -4.80
CA HIS A 261 6.38 -17.54 -5.66
C HIS A 261 5.68 -18.75 -5.02
N THR A 262 5.89 -19.00 -3.73
CA THR A 262 5.15 -20.04 -3.00
C THR A 262 3.64 -19.82 -3.07
N ALA A 263 3.16 -18.58 -2.86
CA ALA A 263 1.74 -18.25 -2.97
C ALA A 263 1.19 -18.48 -4.39
N MET A 264 1.97 -18.15 -5.44
CA MET A 264 1.59 -18.43 -6.83
C MET A 264 1.48 -19.93 -7.10
N GLN A 265 2.40 -20.74 -6.58
CA GLN A 265 2.37 -22.19 -6.75
C GLN A 265 1.18 -22.84 -6.02
N GLU A 266 0.83 -22.34 -4.83
CA GLU A 266 -0.34 -22.81 -4.09
C GLU A 266 -1.67 -22.53 -4.81
N ILE A 267 -1.79 -21.35 -5.43
CA ILE A 267 -2.99 -20.95 -6.17
C ILE A 267 -3.02 -21.63 -7.55
N GLY A 268 -1.87 -21.70 -8.21
CA GLY A 268 -1.68 -22.39 -9.48
C GLY A 268 -2.64 -21.89 -10.58
N PRO A 269 -3.20 -22.79 -11.41
CA PRO A 269 -4.03 -22.42 -12.55
C PRO A 269 -5.38 -21.81 -12.15
N THR A 270 -5.76 -21.87 -10.86
CA THR A 270 -7.02 -21.27 -10.39
C THR A 270 -7.00 -19.75 -10.51
N VAL A 271 -5.83 -19.12 -10.65
CA VAL A 271 -5.71 -17.68 -10.92
C VAL A 271 -6.41 -17.26 -12.23
N LEU A 272 -6.56 -18.18 -13.18
CA LEU A 272 -7.26 -17.94 -14.45
C LEU A 272 -8.78 -18.09 -14.34
N SER A 273 -9.30 -18.60 -13.21
CA SER A 273 -10.72 -18.88 -13.04
C SER A 273 -11.59 -17.63 -12.93
N THR A 274 -11.02 -16.49 -12.51
CA THR A 274 -11.73 -15.23 -12.32
C THR A 274 -10.96 -14.06 -12.90
N ALA A 275 -11.69 -13.05 -13.36
CA ALA A 275 -11.11 -11.80 -13.86
C ALA A 275 -10.30 -11.08 -12.77
N SER A 276 -10.81 -11.12 -11.54
CA SER A 276 -10.22 -10.49 -10.37
C SER A 276 -8.83 -11.03 -10.06
N SER A 277 -8.69 -12.36 -9.94
CA SER A 277 -7.41 -13.03 -9.68
C SER A 277 -6.36 -12.70 -10.73
N LEU A 278 -6.72 -12.84 -12.01
CA LEU A 278 -5.80 -12.59 -13.10
C LEU A 278 -5.43 -11.11 -13.17
N GLY A 279 -6.40 -10.20 -13.08
CA GLY A 279 -6.14 -8.75 -13.07
C GLY A 279 -5.19 -8.33 -11.96
N TRP A 280 -5.42 -8.79 -10.72
CA TRP A 280 -4.53 -8.50 -9.60
C TRP A 280 -3.13 -9.06 -9.77
N LEU A 281 -3.00 -10.30 -10.29
CA LEU A 281 -1.70 -10.88 -10.62
C LEU A 281 -0.91 -9.95 -11.56
N LEU A 282 -1.56 -9.46 -12.60
CA LEU A 282 -0.94 -8.65 -13.64
C LEU A 282 -0.58 -7.23 -13.16
N TYR A 283 -1.46 -6.59 -12.39
CA TYR A 283 -1.16 -5.30 -11.77
C TYR A 283 0.05 -5.42 -10.83
N LEU A 284 0.04 -6.38 -9.90
CA LEU A 284 1.10 -6.54 -8.92
C LEU A 284 2.42 -6.96 -9.57
N THR A 285 2.41 -7.93 -10.49
CA THR A 285 3.63 -8.33 -11.22
C THR A 285 4.13 -7.20 -12.11
N GLY A 286 3.26 -6.43 -12.76
CA GLY A 286 3.65 -5.23 -13.51
C GLY A 286 4.37 -4.21 -12.63
N SER A 287 3.84 -3.89 -11.46
CA SER A 287 4.47 -2.96 -10.53
C SER A 287 5.81 -3.49 -9.98
N ILE A 288 5.94 -4.81 -9.77
CA ILE A 288 7.22 -5.45 -9.43
C ILE A 288 8.22 -5.28 -10.58
N VAL A 289 7.86 -5.62 -11.81
CA VAL A 289 8.71 -5.48 -12.99
C VAL A 289 9.20 -4.03 -13.12
N ARG A 290 8.30 -3.06 -13.00
CA ARG A 290 8.60 -1.65 -13.19
C ARG A 290 9.56 -1.10 -12.14
N ASN A 291 9.33 -1.42 -10.86
CA ASN A 291 9.98 -0.73 -9.74
C ASN A 291 11.03 -1.58 -9.01
N VAL A 292 10.88 -2.89 -8.99
CA VAL A 292 11.80 -3.80 -8.29
C VAL A 292 12.97 -4.14 -9.19
N PHE A 293 12.74 -4.57 -10.43
CA PHE A 293 13.79 -5.14 -11.29
C PHE A 293 14.95 -4.18 -11.56
N GLN A 294 14.67 -2.87 -11.61
CA GLN A 294 15.71 -1.85 -11.80
C GLN A 294 16.68 -1.74 -10.61
N SER A 295 16.28 -2.22 -9.44
CA SER A 295 17.06 -2.18 -8.20
C SER A 295 17.67 -3.54 -7.83
N VAL A 296 17.51 -4.56 -8.68
CA VAL A 296 17.88 -5.95 -8.39
C VAL A 296 19.33 -6.25 -8.80
N GLU A 297 20.05 -6.91 -7.90
CA GLU A 297 21.39 -7.46 -8.16
C GLU A 297 21.32 -8.84 -8.84
N ASP A 298 22.39 -9.27 -9.49
CA ASP A 298 22.44 -10.52 -10.26
C ASP A 298 22.04 -11.76 -9.44
N THR A 299 22.37 -11.78 -8.15
CA THR A 299 22.06 -12.90 -7.23
C THR A 299 20.56 -13.08 -6.97
N LEU A 300 19.75 -12.09 -7.35
CA LEU A 300 18.30 -12.04 -7.15
C LEU A 300 17.53 -12.18 -8.48
N SER A 301 18.23 -12.42 -9.59
CA SER A 301 17.63 -12.63 -10.92
C SER A 301 16.73 -13.87 -10.96
N GLU A 302 17.09 -14.95 -10.29
CA GLU A 302 16.31 -16.19 -10.29
C GLU A 302 14.93 -16.03 -9.60
N PRO A 303 14.80 -15.53 -8.35
CA PRO A 303 13.49 -15.24 -7.75
C PRO A 303 12.60 -14.31 -8.58
N CYS A 304 13.19 -13.28 -9.21
CA CYS A 304 12.47 -12.39 -10.11
C CYS A 304 11.95 -13.12 -11.36
N SER A 305 12.75 -14.05 -11.88
CA SER A 305 12.40 -14.86 -13.06
C SER A 305 11.19 -15.75 -12.78
N TYR A 306 11.10 -16.37 -11.59
CA TYR A 306 9.96 -17.22 -11.24
C TYR A 306 8.63 -16.46 -11.19
N VAL A 307 8.63 -15.28 -10.56
CA VAL A 307 7.44 -14.42 -10.46
C VAL A 307 6.98 -13.95 -11.85
N LEU A 308 7.93 -13.55 -12.70
CA LEU A 308 7.62 -13.11 -14.05
C LEU A 308 7.16 -14.26 -14.95
N LEU A 309 7.83 -15.42 -14.87
CA LEU A 309 7.50 -16.60 -15.66
C LEU A 309 6.05 -17.04 -15.40
N PHE A 310 5.63 -17.10 -14.14
CA PHE A 310 4.26 -17.47 -13.78
C PHE A 310 3.22 -16.54 -14.42
N ALA A 311 3.44 -15.22 -14.37
CA ALA A 311 2.53 -14.25 -15.01
C ALA A 311 2.51 -14.41 -16.53
N VAL A 312 3.67 -14.61 -17.17
CA VAL A 312 3.79 -14.84 -18.61
C VAL A 312 3.08 -16.12 -19.03
N GLU A 313 3.20 -17.20 -18.26
CA GLU A 313 2.48 -18.45 -18.50
C GLU A 313 0.97 -18.26 -18.41
N CYS A 314 0.48 -17.52 -17.41
CA CYS A 314 -0.94 -17.17 -17.29
C CYS A 314 -1.45 -16.40 -18.51
N VAL A 315 -0.67 -15.42 -19.00
CA VAL A 315 -0.99 -14.67 -20.23
C VAL A 315 -1.02 -15.59 -21.45
N ASN A 316 -0.07 -16.51 -21.58
CA ASN A 316 -0.03 -17.44 -22.70
C ASN A 316 -1.18 -18.47 -22.66
N GLN A 317 -1.53 -18.97 -21.46
CA GLN A 317 -2.66 -19.89 -21.28
C GLN A 317 -3.99 -19.21 -21.58
N ARG A 318 -4.19 -17.97 -21.10
CA ARG A 318 -5.34 -17.13 -21.45
C ARG A 318 -5.56 -17.05 -22.97
N ARG A 319 -4.48 -16.99 -23.76
CA ARG A 319 -4.58 -16.91 -25.23
C ARG A 319 -4.98 -18.21 -25.90
N GLN A 320 -4.66 -19.35 -25.29
CA GLN A 320 -5.01 -20.66 -25.85
C GLN A 320 -6.49 -21.00 -25.59
N ASP A 321 -7.09 -20.37 -24.59
CA ASP A 321 -8.51 -20.48 -24.29
C ASP A 321 -9.33 -19.61 -25.27
N ASN A 322 -9.75 -20.23 -26.39
CA ASN A 322 -10.58 -19.61 -27.43
C ASN A 322 -12.05 -19.39 -27.00
N SER A 323 -12.40 -19.59 -25.73
CA SER A 323 -13.77 -19.37 -25.27
C SER A 323 -14.08 -17.86 -25.19
N GLN A 324 -14.95 -17.39 -26.08
CA GLN A 324 -15.42 -15.99 -26.17
C GLN A 324 -16.15 -15.47 -24.91
N HIS A 325 -16.24 -16.28 -23.85
CA HIS A 325 -16.95 -15.99 -22.61
C HIS A 325 -16.10 -16.16 -21.35
N CYS A 326 -14.76 -16.24 -21.48
CA CYS A 326 -13.88 -16.41 -20.34
C CYS A 326 -13.77 -15.11 -19.51
N ALA A 327 -13.85 -15.22 -18.19
CA ALA A 327 -13.60 -14.13 -17.24
C ALA A 327 -12.24 -13.44 -17.48
N SER A 328 -11.31 -14.12 -18.15
CA SER A 328 -10.02 -13.59 -18.54
C SER A 328 -10.06 -12.40 -19.51
N PHE A 329 -11.17 -12.11 -20.20
CA PHE A 329 -11.29 -10.98 -21.16
C PHE A 329 -12.13 -9.81 -20.64
N HIS A 330 -12.35 -9.76 -19.33
CA HIS A 330 -13.01 -8.64 -18.64
C HIS A 330 -12.17 -7.36 -18.73
N ASP A 331 -12.80 -6.18 -18.78
CA ASP A 331 -12.13 -4.89 -18.95
C ASP A 331 -11.06 -4.63 -17.88
N PHE A 332 -11.31 -5.08 -16.64
CA PHE A 332 -10.31 -5.09 -15.56
C PHE A 332 -9.00 -5.79 -15.94
N VAL A 333 -9.12 -6.98 -16.54
CA VAL A 333 -7.95 -7.77 -16.93
C VAL A 333 -7.22 -7.08 -18.07
N GLU A 334 -7.93 -6.42 -18.98
CA GLU A 334 -7.32 -5.68 -20.07
C GLU A 334 -6.57 -4.44 -19.59
N GLY A 335 -7.13 -3.69 -18.64
CA GLY A 335 -6.42 -2.62 -17.94
C GLY A 335 -5.15 -3.13 -17.25
N ALA A 336 -5.25 -4.28 -16.56
CA ALA A 336 -4.12 -4.92 -15.91
C ALA A 336 -3.06 -5.40 -16.92
N MET A 337 -3.50 -5.90 -18.07
CA MET A 337 -2.64 -6.36 -19.16
C MET A 337 -1.85 -5.21 -19.75
N LEU A 338 -2.51 -4.09 -20.01
CA LEU A 338 -1.83 -2.91 -20.49
C LEU A 338 -0.80 -2.39 -19.47
N HIS A 339 -1.15 -2.36 -18.18
CA HIS A 339 -0.23 -1.97 -17.12
C HIS A 339 1.00 -2.89 -17.05
N PHE A 340 0.78 -4.21 -17.10
CA PHE A 340 1.83 -5.22 -17.11
C PHE A 340 2.75 -5.07 -18.33
N LEU A 341 2.18 -4.97 -19.53
CA LEU A 341 2.95 -4.90 -20.77
C LEU A 341 3.71 -3.56 -20.93
N SER A 342 3.11 -2.45 -20.48
CA SER A 342 3.81 -1.16 -20.40
C SER A 342 5.00 -1.22 -19.43
N SER A 343 4.83 -1.93 -18.30
CA SER A 343 5.92 -2.15 -17.34
C SER A 343 7.05 -3.01 -17.94
N MET A 344 6.70 -4.06 -18.69
CA MET A 344 7.65 -4.90 -19.42
C MET A 344 8.38 -4.13 -20.52
N GLN A 345 7.69 -3.24 -21.23
CA GLN A 345 8.29 -2.39 -22.24
C GLN A 345 9.34 -1.45 -21.61
N LEU A 346 9.05 -0.78 -20.50
CA LEU A 346 10.04 0.07 -19.82
C LEU A 346 11.35 -0.68 -19.48
N VAL A 347 11.26 -1.98 -19.20
CA VAL A 347 12.43 -2.83 -18.96
C VAL A 347 13.23 -3.10 -20.23
N LEU A 348 12.59 -3.19 -21.40
CA LEU A 348 13.26 -3.32 -22.71
C LEU A 348 14.01 -2.06 -23.11
N THR A 349 13.44 -0.89 -22.82
CA THR A 349 13.87 0.40 -23.37
C THR A 349 14.86 1.14 -22.48
N SER A 350 14.98 0.73 -21.21
CA SER A 350 15.92 1.32 -20.28
C SER A 350 17.36 1.15 -20.78
N ASN A 351 18.03 2.26 -21.11
CA ASN A 351 19.45 2.30 -21.50
C ASN A 351 20.40 1.74 -20.41
N ARG A 352 19.89 1.48 -19.20
CA ARG A 352 20.61 0.91 -18.06
C ARG A 352 20.03 -0.46 -17.69
N VAL A 353 19.84 -1.36 -18.67
CA VAL A 353 19.54 -2.76 -18.36
C VAL A 353 20.72 -3.33 -17.55
N SER A 354 20.52 -3.56 -16.25
CA SER A 354 21.50 -4.23 -15.42
C SER A 354 21.71 -5.67 -15.92
N GLN A 355 22.85 -6.28 -15.59
CA GLN A 355 23.11 -7.69 -15.93
C GLN A 355 22.00 -8.59 -15.35
N ALA A 356 21.54 -8.32 -14.12
CA ALA A 356 20.42 -8.98 -13.47
C ALA A 356 19.14 -8.97 -14.32
N VAL A 357 18.75 -7.81 -14.84
CA VAL A 357 17.57 -7.69 -15.70
C VAL A 357 17.76 -8.47 -16.99
N SER A 358 18.96 -8.44 -17.58
CA SER A 358 19.25 -9.27 -18.76
C SER A 358 19.12 -10.76 -18.45
N HIS A 359 19.62 -11.23 -17.30
CA HIS A 359 19.46 -12.62 -16.87
C HIS A 359 17.98 -12.98 -16.65
N ILE A 360 17.18 -12.09 -16.04
CA ILE A 360 15.74 -12.31 -15.87
C ILE A 360 15.07 -12.49 -17.25
N ILE A 361 15.36 -11.60 -18.20
CA ILE A 361 14.80 -11.69 -19.55
C ILE A 361 15.23 -13.00 -20.23
N THR A 362 16.51 -13.37 -20.13
CA THR A 362 17.03 -14.62 -20.70
C THR A 362 16.37 -15.85 -20.05
N ASN A 363 16.17 -15.86 -18.74
CA ASN A 363 15.54 -16.97 -18.04
C ASN A 363 14.08 -17.18 -18.46
N VAL A 364 13.34 -16.08 -18.66
CA VAL A 364 11.90 -16.17 -18.98
C VAL A 364 11.64 -16.28 -20.48
N PHE A 365 12.36 -15.51 -21.29
CA PHE A 365 12.10 -15.39 -22.74
C PHE A 365 13.20 -15.99 -23.61
N SER A 366 14.30 -16.50 -23.05
CA SER A 366 15.55 -16.85 -23.75
C SER A 366 16.29 -15.65 -24.37
N GLU A 367 15.58 -14.76 -25.07
CA GLU A 367 16.16 -13.64 -25.81
C GLU A 367 15.24 -12.41 -25.75
N LYS A 368 15.82 -11.21 -25.84
CA LYS A 368 15.07 -9.93 -25.83
C LYS A 368 14.03 -9.84 -26.96
N VAL A 369 14.32 -10.42 -28.13
CA VAL A 369 13.40 -10.48 -29.28
C VAL A 369 12.11 -11.21 -28.91
N LYS A 370 12.20 -12.30 -28.14
CA LYS A 370 11.03 -13.07 -27.72
C LYS A 370 10.17 -12.33 -26.70
N LEU A 371 10.76 -11.48 -25.87
CA LEU A 371 10.01 -10.55 -25.03
C LEU A 371 9.26 -9.51 -25.89
N PHE A 372 9.92 -8.91 -26.88
CA PHE A 372 9.25 -8.00 -27.81
C PHE A 372 8.08 -8.68 -28.55
N HIS A 373 8.29 -9.90 -29.06
CA HIS A 373 7.22 -10.69 -29.66
C HIS A 373 6.09 -10.96 -28.66
N PHE A 374 6.41 -11.34 -27.42
CA PHE A 374 5.40 -11.55 -26.38
C PHE A 374 4.53 -10.31 -26.18
N ILE A 375 5.13 -9.11 -26.09
CA ILE A 375 4.40 -7.85 -25.95
C ILE A 375 3.45 -7.63 -27.15
N LEU A 376 3.96 -7.72 -28.38
CA LEU A 376 3.14 -7.53 -29.58
C LEU A 376 1.99 -8.54 -29.67
N PHE A 377 2.27 -9.80 -29.35
CA PHE A 377 1.27 -10.87 -29.41
C PHE A 377 0.21 -10.75 -28.31
N ALA A 378 0.59 -10.32 -27.11
CA ALA A 378 -0.36 -10.12 -26.01
C ALA A 378 -1.26 -8.91 -26.26
N ILE A 379 -0.72 -7.81 -26.81
CA ILE A 379 -1.49 -6.60 -27.12
C ILE A 379 -2.42 -6.80 -28.33
N GLY A 380 -2.00 -7.60 -29.32
CA GLY A 380 -2.75 -7.78 -30.56
C GLY A 380 -4.21 -8.18 -30.36
N HIS A 381 -4.51 -8.93 -29.29
CA HIS A 381 -5.88 -9.30 -28.95
C HIS A 381 -6.77 -8.08 -28.62
N ASN A 382 -6.25 -7.11 -27.85
CA ASN A 382 -6.99 -5.89 -27.47
C ASN A 382 -7.43 -5.09 -28.69
N ILE A 383 -6.59 -5.03 -29.73
CA ILE A 383 -6.84 -4.25 -30.95
C ILE A 383 -7.90 -4.93 -31.85
N THR A 384 -7.97 -6.27 -31.81
CA THR A 384 -8.90 -7.04 -32.64
C THR A 384 -10.31 -7.17 -32.06
N ARG A 385 -10.58 -6.57 -30.89
CA ARG A 385 -11.92 -6.61 -30.25
C ARG A 385 -12.93 -5.80 -31.05
N ASP A 386 -14.13 -6.36 -31.22
CA ASP A 386 -15.24 -5.69 -31.90
C ASP A 386 -15.79 -4.54 -31.03
N PRO A 387 -15.65 -3.27 -31.45
CA PRO A 387 -16.16 -2.13 -30.70
C PRO A 387 -17.70 -2.02 -30.69
N SER A 388 -18.41 -2.88 -31.43
CA SER A 388 -19.86 -2.84 -31.58
C SER A 388 -20.66 -3.76 -30.64
N SER A 389 -19.98 -4.56 -29.80
CA SER A 389 -20.68 -5.38 -28.80
C SER A 389 -21.37 -4.48 -27.74
N THR A 390 -22.62 -4.78 -27.41
CA THR A 390 -23.58 -3.81 -26.87
C THR A 390 -23.46 -3.46 -25.37
N SER A 391 -22.35 -3.80 -24.69
CA SER A 391 -22.09 -3.39 -23.30
C SER A 391 -20.85 -2.49 -23.14
N MET A 392 -20.30 -1.98 -24.24
CA MET A 392 -18.95 -1.38 -24.30
C MET A 392 -18.95 0.07 -23.79
N CYS A 393 -18.48 0.26 -22.55
CA CYS A 393 -18.17 1.55 -21.93
C CYS A 393 -16.95 2.23 -22.61
N GLY A 394 -16.73 3.52 -22.35
CA GLY A 394 -15.64 4.33 -22.94
C GLY A 394 -14.23 3.75 -22.77
N ASP A 395 -14.04 2.83 -21.82
CA ASP A 395 -12.76 2.24 -21.44
C ASP A 395 -12.12 1.39 -22.51
N VAL A 396 -12.91 0.65 -23.31
CA VAL A 396 -12.36 -0.21 -24.39
C VAL A 396 -11.66 0.63 -25.47
N LYS A 397 -12.18 1.81 -25.80
CA LYS A 397 -11.53 2.71 -26.76
C LYS A 397 -10.22 3.26 -26.21
N ALA A 398 -10.16 3.57 -24.91
CA ALA A 398 -8.95 4.00 -24.24
C ALA A 398 -7.90 2.88 -24.23
N ILE A 399 -8.31 1.65 -23.90
CA ILE A 399 -7.45 0.45 -23.92
C ILE A 399 -6.89 0.19 -25.31
N VAL A 400 -7.71 0.25 -26.37
CA VAL A 400 -7.26 0.07 -27.76
C VAL A 400 -6.26 1.16 -28.15
N ARG A 401 -6.53 2.43 -27.80
CA ARG A 401 -5.62 3.53 -28.09
C ARG A 401 -4.28 3.35 -27.39
N GLN A 402 -4.29 3.09 -26.08
CA GLN A 402 -3.07 2.89 -25.31
C GLN A 402 -2.31 1.63 -25.76
N SER A 403 -3.04 0.60 -26.22
CA SER A 403 -2.45 -0.59 -26.86
C SER A 403 -1.71 -0.25 -28.17
N ILE A 404 -2.30 0.60 -29.02
CA ILE A 404 -1.66 1.08 -30.25
C ILE A 404 -0.43 1.94 -29.93
N ASP A 405 -0.55 2.84 -28.95
CA ASP A 405 0.56 3.68 -28.50
C ASP A 405 1.72 2.81 -27.99
N LEU A 406 1.43 1.79 -27.17
CA LEU A 406 2.41 0.83 -26.66
C LEU A 406 3.12 0.03 -27.77
N ILE A 407 2.41 -0.38 -28.83
CA ILE A 407 3.03 -0.99 -30.01
C ILE A 407 3.95 0.03 -30.71
N GLY A 408 3.47 1.26 -30.88
CA GLY A 408 4.23 2.34 -31.51
C GLY A 408 5.52 2.63 -30.76
N ASP A 409 5.46 2.74 -29.43
CA ASP A 409 6.62 2.93 -28.57
C ASP A 409 7.55 1.70 -28.64
N SER A 410 7.02 0.49 -28.44
CA SER A 410 7.81 -0.75 -28.50
C SER A 410 8.58 -0.88 -29.82
N CYS A 411 7.96 -0.54 -30.96
CA CYS A 411 8.59 -0.58 -32.28
C CYS A 411 9.66 0.52 -32.47
N ARG A 412 9.48 1.71 -31.89
CA ARG A 412 10.51 2.77 -31.91
C ARG A 412 11.76 2.38 -31.14
N ASP A 413 11.57 1.61 -30.07
CA ASP A 413 12.64 1.29 -29.13
C ASP A 413 13.39 -0.01 -29.46
N VAL A 414 13.01 -0.70 -30.54
CA VAL A 414 13.77 -1.85 -31.05
C VAL A 414 15.14 -1.38 -31.54
N PRO A 415 16.26 -1.89 -31.01
CA PRO A 415 17.58 -1.59 -31.53
C PRO A 415 17.66 -1.96 -33.01
N ALA A 416 18.26 -1.09 -33.84
CA ALA A 416 18.42 -1.30 -35.29
C ALA A 416 19.23 -2.55 -35.70
N THR A 417 19.68 -3.35 -34.73
CA THR A 417 20.49 -4.56 -34.89
C THR A 417 19.72 -5.86 -34.60
N ILE A 418 18.39 -5.84 -34.59
CA ILE A 418 17.57 -7.06 -34.69
C ILE A 418 17.37 -7.44 -36.16
#